data_AF-A0A2P4XSU9-F1
#
_entry.id   AF-A0A2P4XSU9-F1
#
_cell.length_a   1.000
_cell.length_b   1.000
_cell.length_c   1.000
_cell.angle_alpha   90.00
_cell.angle_beta   90.00
_cell.angle_gamma   90.00
#
_symmetry.space_group_name_H-M   'P 1'
#
loop_
_entity.id
_entity.type
_entity.pdbx_description
1 polymer ?
#
loop_
_entity_poly.entity_id
_entity_poly.type
_entity_poly.pdbx_seq_one_letter_code
_entity_poly.pdbx_strand_id
1 'polypeptide(L)'
;MTVLLPSFIADGNWFLLALSLPVAALGALVHPRWRVHFGDVSRRSTKRLAVFRYEIENLARFVYELCARQNVPYWAAFGNLLFVMRGQRRIPVGDTDSDIGVVKTDFMRQYGSVSNFSVVVRREAYLELQRPVYVVYHTERELVQIYLDEETKGSHADIWFYREEVDQETGTKWLVNDDRTIRGKWLLYDQVLPLHEEPAFFLNVPVTVPRNASYLARAEYGSNYMTPITMRMECIENMINGYTFYKTSFLTKLRYVTTFVALVATVTLLSANYIPPLSRALQIKNAGKSGGPSAWLEAAQRGSDKYFV
;
A
#
# COMPACT_ATOMS: atom_id res chain seq x y z
N MET A 1 -6.74 3.59 -5.33
CA MET A 1 -8.09 3.23 -4.87
C MET A 1 -7.93 2.61 -3.49
N THR A 2 -8.23 3.35 -2.42
CA THR A 2 -7.98 2.80 -1.09
C THR A 2 -9.06 1.84 -0.64
N VAL A 3 -8.58 0.72 -0.11
CA VAL A 3 -9.32 -0.41 0.42
C VAL A 3 -9.79 -0.12 1.85
N LEU A 4 -11.06 -0.39 2.14
CA LEU A 4 -11.48 -0.70 3.51
C LEU A 4 -11.63 -2.21 3.60
N LEU A 5 -10.64 -2.86 4.21
CA LEU A 5 -10.73 -4.28 4.55
C LEU A 5 -11.72 -4.45 5.73
N PRO A 6 -12.48 -5.56 5.79
CA PRO A 6 -13.15 -5.97 7.03
C PRO A 6 -12.13 -6.00 8.16
N SER A 7 -12.45 -5.48 9.35
CA SER A 7 -11.46 -5.22 10.42
C SER A 7 -10.56 -6.42 10.74
N PHE A 8 -11.12 -7.63 10.78
CA PHE A 8 -10.36 -8.87 11.03
C PHE A 8 -9.38 -9.27 9.90
N ILE A 9 -9.60 -8.79 8.68
CA ILE A 9 -8.69 -8.91 7.53
C ILE A 9 -7.69 -7.75 7.52
N ALA A 10 -8.16 -6.55 7.87
CA ALA A 10 -7.36 -5.35 7.91
C ALA A 10 -6.17 -5.48 8.88
N ASP A 11 -6.41 -6.04 10.06
CA ASP A 11 -5.44 -6.10 11.16
C ASP A 11 -4.30 -7.14 11.01
N GLY A 12 -4.22 -7.85 9.88
CA GLY A 12 -3.19 -8.84 9.59
C GLY A 12 -2.47 -8.59 8.27
N ASN A 13 -1.14 -8.72 8.28
CA ASN A 13 -0.32 -8.68 7.07
C ASN A 13 -0.82 -9.76 6.09
N TRP A 14 -1.47 -9.35 4.99
CA TRP A 14 -2.22 -10.25 4.10
C TRP A 14 -1.36 -11.38 3.51
N PHE A 15 -0.05 -11.14 3.33
CA PHE A 15 0.89 -12.18 2.93
C PHE A 15 1.03 -13.28 4.00
N LEU A 16 1.09 -12.90 5.28
CA LEU A 16 1.05 -13.86 6.38
C LEU A 16 -0.34 -14.47 6.56
N LEU A 17 -1.45 -13.73 6.41
CA LEU A 17 -2.80 -14.31 6.52
C LEU A 17 -3.12 -15.30 5.40
N ALA A 18 -2.92 -14.95 4.14
CA ALA A 18 -3.21 -15.83 3.00
C ALA A 18 -2.33 -17.09 2.99
N LEU A 19 -1.07 -17.01 3.45
CA LEU A 19 -0.17 -18.15 3.56
C LEU A 19 -0.32 -18.93 4.88
N SER A 20 -0.74 -18.29 5.97
CA SER A 20 -0.99 -18.97 7.25
C SER A 20 -2.40 -19.52 7.37
N LEU A 21 -3.41 -19.07 6.63
CA LEU A 21 -4.75 -19.65 6.70
C LEU A 21 -4.76 -21.16 6.39
N PRO A 22 -4.10 -21.66 5.31
CA PRO A 22 -3.97 -23.10 5.08
C PRO A 22 -3.15 -23.81 6.18
N VAL A 23 -2.02 -23.23 6.59
CA VAL A 23 -1.06 -23.85 7.52
C VAL A 23 -1.57 -23.85 8.97
N ALA A 24 -2.31 -22.83 9.37
CA ALA A 24 -2.93 -22.69 10.69
C ALA A 24 -4.26 -23.45 10.76
N ALA A 25 -5.02 -23.59 9.67
CA ALA A 25 -6.13 -24.55 9.61
C ALA A 25 -5.61 -25.98 9.82
N LEU A 26 -4.57 -26.39 9.09
CA LEU A 26 -3.90 -27.68 9.29
C LEU A 26 -3.32 -27.80 10.72
N GLY A 27 -2.59 -26.80 11.20
CA GLY A 27 -1.99 -26.82 12.54
C GLY A 27 -2.99 -26.84 13.70
N ALA A 28 -4.12 -26.13 13.57
CA ALA A 28 -5.18 -26.09 14.59
C ALA A 28 -6.06 -27.34 14.62
N LEU A 29 -6.05 -28.14 13.54
CA LEU A 29 -6.61 -29.50 13.49
C LEU A 29 -5.66 -30.54 14.08
N VAL A 30 -4.34 -30.31 14.06
CA VAL A 30 -3.33 -31.33 14.43
C VAL A 30 -2.84 -31.22 15.89
N HIS A 31 -2.74 -30.04 16.52
CA HIS A 31 -2.30 -29.99 17.93
C HIS A 31 -2.77 -28.78 18.77
N PRO A 32 -3.38 -28.98 19.98
CA PRO A 32 -3.92 -27.88 20.80
C PRO A 32 -2.90 -26.81 21.21
N ARG A 33 -1.66 -27.20 21.53
CA ARG A 33 -0.60 -26.27 22.00
C ARG A 33 -0.16 -25.25 20.94
N TRP A 34 -0.36 -25.53 19.65
CA TRP A 34 0.13 -24.65 18.58
C TRP A 34 -0.76 -23.41 18.37
N ARG A 35 -2.00 -23.43 18.86
CA ARG A 35 -2.91 -22.25 18.85
C ARG A 35 -2.30 -21.03 19.56
N VAL A 36 -1.47 -21.25 20.58
CA VAL A 36 -0.85 -20.16 21.37
C VAL A 36 0.23 -19.42 20.56
N HIS A 37 1.07 -20.14 19.81
CA HIS A 37 2.15 -19.51 19.03
C HIS A 37 1.66 -18.72 17.81
N PHE A 38 0.65 -19.21 17.08
CA PHE A 38 0.06 -18.43 15.98
C PHE A 38 -0.66 -17.16 16.47
N GLY A 39 -1.27 -17.21 17.67
CA GLY A 39 -1.84 -16.03 18.32
C GLY A 39 -0.83 -14.91 18.59
N ASP A 40 0.41 -15.25 18.97
CA ASP A 40 1.46 -14.26 19.21
C ASP A 40 2.03 -13.66 17.92
N VAL A 41 2.12 -14.41 16.81
CA VAL A 41 2.52 -13.87 15.50
C VAL A 41 1.46 -12.89 14.99
N SER A 42 0.18 -13.25 15.09
CA SER A 42 -0.94 -12.35 14.79
C SER A 42 -0.87 -11.06 15.63
N ARG A 43 -0.74 -11.17 16.96
CA ARG A 43 -0.60 -10.01 17.87
C ARG A 43 0.59 -9.10 17.51
N ARG A 44 1.73 -9.66 17.09
CA ARG A 44 2.90 -8.86 16.68
C ARG A 44 2.67 -8.14 15.34
N SER A 45 1.97 -8.77 14.40
CA SER A 45 1.54 -8.13 13.14
C SER A 45 0.62 -6.94 13.42
N THR A 46 -0.45 -7.14 14.19
CA THR A 46 -1.43 -6.08 14.49
C THR A 46 -0.80 -4.92 15.27
N LYS A 47 0.14 -5.19 16.20
CA LYS A 47 0.89 -4.13 16.87
C LYS A 47 1.74 -3.27 15.91
N ARG A 48 2.49 -3.88 14.98
CA ARG A 48 3.24 -3.13 13.96
C ARG A 48 2.31 -2.28 13.09
N LEU A 49 1.19 -2.86 12.68
CA LEU A 49 0.22 -2.20 11.80
C LEU A 49 -0.48 -1.00 12.49
N ALA A 50 -0.78 -1.14 13.79
CA ALA A 50 -1.31 -0.05 14.60
C ALA A 50 -0.29 1.10 14.79
N VAL A 51 0.99 0.78 15.01
CA VAL A 51 2.07 1.78 15.06
C VAL A 51 2.23 2.48 13.71
N PHE A 52 2.30 1.73 12.61
CA PHE A 52 2.46 2.26 11.27
C PHE A 52 1.32 3.22 10.89
N ARG A 53 0.05 2.82 11.11
CA ARG A 53 -1.10 3.72 10.92
C ARG A 53 -1.02 4.97 11.82
N TYR A 54 -0.65 4.82 13.10
CA TYR A 54 -0.50 5.96 14.01
C TYR A 54 0.61 6.93 13.54
N GLU A 55 1.70 6.42 13.00
CA GLU A 55 2.78 7.23 12.44
C GLU A 55 2.34 8.00 11.20
N ILE A 56 1.62 7.38 10.25
CA ILE A 56 1.06 8.10 9.09
C ILE A 56 -0.01 9.10 9.54
N GLU A 57 -0.94 8.72 10.42
CA GLU A 57 -1.98 9.62 10.94
C GLU A 57 -1.38 10.82 11.70
N ASN A 58 -0.22 10.68 12.34
CA ASN A 58 0.49 11.80 12.95
C ASN A 58 1.18 12.69 11.91
N LEU A 59 1.86 12.09 10.94
CA LEU A 59 2.58 12.84 9.91
C LEU A 59 1.63 13.59 8.96
N ALA A 60 0.51 12.97 8.58
CA ALA A 60 -0.55 13.58 7.79
C ALA A 60 -1.12 14.83 8.49
N ARG A 61 -1.47 14.72 9.78
CA ARG A 61 -1.93 15.85 10.59
C ARG A 61 -0.90 16.98 10.63
N PHE A 62 0.35 16.64 10.93
CA PHE A 62 1.46 17.59 10.91
C PHE A 62 1.59 18.32 9.56
N VAL A 63 1.48 17.62 8.42
CA VAL A 63 1.54 18.26 7.10
C VAL A 63 0.33 19.18 6.86
N TYR A 64 -0.89 18.76 7.20
CA TYR A 64 -2.09 19.59 7.06
C TYR A 64 -2.02 20.86 7.93
N GLU A 65 -1.62 20.71 9.20
CA GLU A 65 -1.50 21.81 10.15
C GLU A 65 -0.32 22.74 9.80
N LEU A 66 0.81 22.20 9.33
CA LEU A 66 1.93 22.96 8.80
C LEU A 66 1.52 23.81 7.60
N CYS A 67 0.88 23.22 6.60
CA CYS A 67 0.42 23.95 5.42
C CYS A 67 -0.59 25.05 5.79
N ALA A 68 -1.49 24.79 6.74
CA ALA A 68 -2.42 25.79 7.26
C ALA A 68 -1.69 26.95 7.97
N ARG A 69 -0.79 26.66 8.93
CA ARG A 69 -0.01 27.70 9.65
C ARG A 69 0.87 28.53 8.73
N GLN A 70 1.43 27.91 7.70
CA GLN A 70 2.31 28.56 6.74
C GLN A 70 1.52 29.22 5.58
N ASN A 71 0.19 29.12 5.53
CA ASN A 71 -0.64 29.60 4.40
C ASN A 71 -0.25 29.01 3.03
N VAL A 72 0.21 27.75 2.99
CA VAL A 72 0.50 27.04 1.74
C VAL A 72 -0.83 26.55 1.13
N PRO A 73 -1.22 26.99 -0.07
CA PRO A 73 -2.42 26.48 -0.73
C PRO A 73 -2.20 25.01 -1.14
N TYR A 74 -3.00 24.10 -0.59
CA TYR A 74 -2.93 22.67 -0.87
C TYR A 74 -4.32 22.06 -1.00
N TRP A 75 -4.41 20.87 -1.57
CA TRP A 75 -5.62 20.04 -1.50
C TRP A 75 -5.28 18.61 -1.10
N ALA A 76 -6.16 17.95 -0.34
CA ALA A 76 -6.08 16.50 -0.16
C ALA A 76 -6.12 15.80 -1.53
N ALA A 77 -5.17 14.90 -1.78
CA ALA A 77 -5.06 14.16 -3.03
C ALA A 77 -5.34 12.66 -2.84
N PHE A 78 -5.39 11.92 -3.94
CA PHE A 78 -5.47 10.45 -4.01
C PHE A 78 -6.35 9.78 -2.93
N GLY A 79 -5.74 8.95 -2.06
CA GLY A 79 -6.45 8.21 -1.01
C GLY A 79 -7.08 9.13 0.01
N ASN A 80 -6.34 10.16 0.44
CA ASN A 80 -6.77 11.13 1.44
C ASN A 80 -8.03 11.89 1.00
N LEU A 81 -8.11 12.27 -0.28
CA LEU A 81 -9.33 12.87 -0.84
C LEU A 81 -10.54 11.91 -0.71
N LEU A 82 -10.36 10.63 -1.02
CA LEU A 82 -11.43 9.64 -0.86
C LEU A 82 -11.84 9.47 0.61
N PHE A 83 -10.93 9.55 1.58
CA PHE A 83 -11.27 9.46 3.00
C PHE A 83 -12.14 10.65 3.44
N VAL A 84 -11.74 11.86 3.06
CA VAL A 84 -12.48 13.10 3.29
C VAL A 84 -13.88 13.00 2.66
N MET A 85 -13.97 12.65 1.37
CA MET A 85 -15.25 12.51 0.66
C MET A 85 -16.17 11.41 1.22
N ARG A 86 -15.59 10.38 1.86
CA ARG A 86 -16.34 9.29 2.51
C ARG A 86 -16.65 9.58 3.99
N GLY A 87 -16.36 10.78 4.50
CA GLY A 87 -16.60 11.16 5.89
C GLY A 87 -15.78 10.35 6.91
N GLN A 88 -14.67 9.76 6.49
CA GLN A 88 -13.82 8.96 7.37
C GLN A 88 -13.05 9.88 8.32
N ARG A 89 -12.66 9.35 9.49
CA ARG A 89 -11.89 10.09 10.51
C ARG A 89 -10.49 9.51 10.77
N ARG A 90 -10.11 8.50 9.99
CA ARG A 90 -8.88 7.70 10.14
C ARG A 90 -8.38 7.26 8.78
N ILE A 91 -7.08 7.03 8.66
CA ILE A 91 -6.51 6.37 7.48
C ILE A 91 -6.88 4.87 7.55
N PRO A 92 -7.45 4.28 6.48
CA PRO A 92 -7.72 2.85 6.42
C PRO A 92 -6.48 2.01 6.68
N VAL A 93 -6.68 0.90 7.40
CA VAL A 93 -5.59 -0.04 7.66
C VAL A 93 -5.20 -0.73 6.35
N GLY A 94 -3.92 -0.56 5.96
CA GLY A 94 -3.37 -1.06 4.71
C GLY A 94 -3.00 0.03 3.70
N ASP A 95 -3.45 1.27 3.92
CA ASP A 95 -2.91 2.45 3.24
C ASP A 95 -1.56 2.86 3.88
N THR A 96 -0.66 3.48 3.10
CA THR A 96 0.79 3.57 3.41
C THR A 96 1.35 4.97 3.57
N ASP A 97 0.58 5.97 3.16
CA ASP A 97 1.05 7.31 2.89
C ASP A 97 -0.05 8.33 3.17
N SER A 98 0.26 9.60 2.92
CA SER A 98 -0.73 10.66 2.96
C SER A 98 -0.41 11.72 1.92
N ASP A 99 -1.35 11.98 1.02
CA ASP A 99 -1.11 12.83 -0.14
C ASP A 99 -1.76 14.21 -0.06
N ILE A 100 -0.99 15.22 -0.46
CA ILE A 100 -1.51 16.54 -0.84
C ILE A 100 -0.99 16.96 -2.22
N GLY A 101 -1.82 17.68 -2.97
CA GLY A 101 -1.40 18.42 -4.15
C GLY A 101 -1.14 19.89 -3.82
N VAL A 102 -0.12 20.47 -4.44
CA VAL A 102 0.26 21.89 -4.30
C VAL A 102 0.65 22.45 -5.68
N VAL A 103 0.33 23.71 -5.95
CA VAL A 103 0.79 24.39 -7.17
C VAL A 103 2.27 24.76 -7.03
N LYS A 104 3.12 24.24 -7.93
CA LYS A 104 4.58 24.39 -7.86
C LYS A 104 5.04 25.85 -7.85
N THR A 105 4.41 26.69 -8.67
CA THR A 105 4.72 28.11 -8.82
C THR A 105 4.50 28.87 -7.51
N ASP A 106 3.39 28.63 -6.82
CA ASP A 106 3.07 29.24 -5.53
C ASP A 106 3.99 28.73 -4.42
N PHE A 107 4.26 27.43 -4.35
CA PHE A 107 5.22 26.85 -3.40
C PHE A 107 6.62 27.44 -3.56
N MET A 108 7.10 27.55 -4.80
CA MET A 108 8.43 28.11 -5.09
C MET A 108 8.47 29.62 -4.86
N ARG A 109 7.36 30.35 -5.07
CA ARG A 109 7.25 31.78 -4.70
C ARG A 109 7.37 31.97 -3.18
N GLN A 110 6.80 31.06 -2.39
CA GLN A 110 6.80 31.13 -0.94
C GLN A 110 8.14 30.75 -0.31
N TYR A 111 8.74 29.62 -0.72
CA TYR A 111 9.94 29.08 -0.07
C TYR A 111 11.23 29.32 -0.86
N GLY A 112 11.17 29.69 -2.13
CA GLY A 112 12.32 29.80 -3.04
C GLY A 112 12.94 28.47 -3.47
N SER A 113 12.91 27.44 -2.61
CA SER A 113 13.34 26.08 -2.93
C SER A 113 12.79 25.04 -1.95
N VAL A 114 12.79 23.76 -2.35
CA VAL A 114 12.51 22.63 -1.45
C VAL A 114 13.55 22.51 -0.33
N SER A 115 14.79 22.96 -0.55
CA SER A 115 15.83 22.98 0.50
C SER A 115 15.42 23.90 1.66
N ASN A 116 14.94 25.10 1.35
CA ASN A 116 14.45 26.06 2.36
C ASN A 116 13.21 25.52 3.08
N PHE A 117 12.25 24.95 2.33
CA PHE A 117 11.10 24.26 2.92
C PHE A 117 11.52 23.13 3.86
N SER A 118 12.55 22.35 3.49
CA SER A 118 13.06 21.25 4.33
C SER A 118 13.60 21.74 5.68
N VAL A 119 14.16 22.96 5.75
CA VAL A 119 14.59 23.58 7.02
C VAL A 119 13.37 23.93 7.89
N VAL A 120 12.32 24.49 7.30
CA VAL A 120 11.05 24.80 7.99
C VAL A 120 10.40 23.52 8.52
N VAL A 121 10.20 22.52 7.67
CA VAL A 121 9.60 21.21 8.02
C VAL A 121 10.34 20.54 9.17
N ARG A 122 11.67 20.48 9.13
CA ARG A 122 12.49 19.84 10.19
C ARG A 122 12.35 20.58 11.53
N ARG A 123 12.30 21.91 11.51
CA ARG A 123 12.11 22.74 12.71
C ARG A 123 10.71 22.53 13.30
N GLU A 124 9.67 22.62 12.49
CA GLU A 124 8.29 22.48 12.92
C GLU A 124 7.99 21.06 13.44
N ALA A 125 8.50 20.02 12.77
CA ALA A 125 8.35 18.64 13.22
C ALA A 125 9.02 18.37 14.58
N TYR A 126 10.15 19.01 14.87
CA TYR A 126 10.77 18.92 16.19
C TYR A 126 9.90 19.55 17.29
N LEU A 127 9.17 20.62 16.98
CA LEU A 127 8.27 21.28 17.92
C LEU A 127 6.97 20.49 18.15
N GLU A 128 6.37 19.93 17.08
CA GLU A 128 5.04 19.32 17.15
C GLU A 128 5.04 17.79 17.30
N LEU A 129 5.91 17.10 16.56
CA LEU A 129 6.03 15.64 16.60
C LEU A 129 7.09 15.16 17.61
N GLN A 130 7.89 16.08 18.17
CA GLN A 130 9.02 15.80 19.08
C GLN A 130 10.02 14.76 18.53
N ARG A 131 10.14 14.67 17.21
CA ARG A 131 11.01 13.73 16.50
C ARG A 131 11.55 14.35 15.20
N PRO A 132 12.75 13.93 14.73
CA PRO A 132 13.24 14.34 13.43
C PRO A 132 12.34 13.81 12.31
N VAL A 133 12.35 14.54 11.19
CA VAL A 133 11.78 14.12 9.91
C VAL A 133 12.79 14.32 8.79
N TYR A 134 12.68 13.50 7.76
CA TYR A 134 13.59 13.47 6.63
C TYR A 134 12.83 13.86 5.37
N VAL A 135 13.23 14.98 4.76
CA VAL A 135 12.59 15.52 3.56
C VAL A 135 13.45 15.16 2.36
N VAL A 136 12.85 14.49 1.38
CA VAL A 136 13.49 14.06 0.13
C VAL A 136 12.73 14.68 -1.04
N TYR A 137 13.43 15.34 -1.95
CA TYR A 137 12.84 15.86 -3.18
C TYR A 137 13.13 14.92 -4.34
N HIS A 138 12.07 14.35 -4.91
CA HIS A 138 12.09 13.54 -6.11
C HIS A 138 11.81 14.45 -7.31
N THR A 139 12.87 15.05 -7.86
CA THR A 139 12.81 15.95 -9.02
C THR A 139 12.21 15.25 -10.24
N GLU A 140 12.47 13.96 -10.40
CA GLU A 140 11.96 13.11 -11.48
C GLU A 140 10.47 12.78 -11.36
N ARG A 141 9.86 13.06 -10.21
CA ARG A 141 8.44 12.83 -9.91
C ARG A 141 7.67 14.12 -9.61
N GLU A 142 8.36 15.25 -9.51
CA GLU A 142 7.81 16.52 -9.00
C GLU A 142 7.10 16.32 -7.65
N LEU A 143 7.80 15.66 -6.72
CA LEU A 143 7.25 15.19 -5.45
C LEU A 143 8.23 15.43 -4.30
N VAL A 144 7.74 16.00 -3.19
CA VAL A 144 8.47 16.01 -1.90
C VAL A 144 7.89 14.95 -0.99
N GLN A 145 8.72 14.00 -0.58
CA GLN A 145 8.36 12.97 0.39
C GLN A 145 8.95 13.31 1.77
N ILE A 146 8.12 13.32 2.80
CA ILE A 146 8.53 13.50 4.19
C ILE A 146 8.45 12.14 4.89
N TYR A 147 9.56 11.70 5.49
CA TYR A 147 9.65 10.42 6.21
C TYR A 147 9.91 10.65 7.70
N LEU A 148 9.42 9.72 8.51
CA LEU A 148 9.71 9.65 9.94
C LEU A 148 10.98 8.83 10.29
N ASP A 149 11.56 8.16 9.29
CA ASP A 149 12.74 7.29 9.37
C ASP A 149 13.42 7.20 7.97
N GLU A 150 14.70 7.56 7.88
CA GLU A 150 15.43 7.68 6.61
C GLU A 150 15.90 6.33 6.04
N GLU A 151 16.31 5.41 6.90
CA GLU A 151 16.90 4.13 6.51
C GLU A 151 15.84 3.21 5.91
N THR A 152 14.72 3.10 6.62
CA THR A 152 13.67 2.14 6.28
C THR A 152 12.67 2.65 5.27
N LYS A 153 12.50 3.97 5.17
CA LYS A 153 11.55 4.67 4.29
C LYS A 153 10.13 4.11 4.40
N GLY A 154 9.65 4.03 5.64
CA GLY A 154 8.32 3.53 5.99
C GLY A 154 7.23 4.58 5.82
N SER A 155 6.45 4.83 6.88
CA SER A 155 5.38 5.84 6.92
C SER A 155 5.84 7.19 6.39
N HIS A 156 5.13 7.74 5.40
CA HIS A 156 5.50 8.98 4.74
C HIS A 156 4.29 9.86 4.34
N ALA A 157 4.58 11.12 4.00
CA ALA A 157 3.62 12.08 3.51
C ALA A 157 4.18 12.75 2.25
N ASP A 158 3.33 12.85 1.24
CA ASP A 158 3.69 13.19 -0.13
C ASP A 158 3.05 14.52 -0.54
N ILE A 159 3.91 15.45 -0.97
CA ILE A 159 3.54 16.77 -1.47
C ILE A 159 3.82 16.79 -2.98
N TRP A 160 2.76 16.59 -3.74
CA TRP A 160 2.77 16.51 -5.18
C TRP A 160 2.72 17.89 -5.81
N PHE A 161 3.75 18.25 -6.58
CA PHE A 161 3.79 19.51 -7.30
C PHE A 161 3.10 19.38 -8.64
N TYR A 162 2.09 20.23 -8.85
CA TYR A 162 1.44 20.42 -10.14
C TYR A 162 1.93 21.73 -10.74
N ARG A 163 2.34 21.70 -12.01
CA ARG A 163 2.65 22.93 -12.77
C ARG A 163 1.39 23.44 -13.45
N GLU A 164 1.34 24.75 -13.66
CA GLU A 164 0.27 25.39 -14.43
C GLU A 164 0.67 25.40 -15.91
N GLU A 165 -0.21 24.89 -16.78
CA GLU A 165 -0.08 25.01 -18.23
C GLU A 165 -1.30 25.74 -18.80
N VAL A 166 -1.11 26.45 -19.91
CA VAL A 166 -2.19 27.17 -20.62
C VAL A 166 -2.13 26.76 -22.08
N ASP A 167 -3.22 26.19 -22.56
CA ASP A 167 -3.45 25.94 -23.99
C ASP A 167 -3.54 27.29 -24.72
N GLN A 168 -2.68 27.49 -25.73
CA GLN A 168 -2.59 28.76 -26.46
C GLN A 168 -3.74 28.96 -27.46
N GLU A 169 -4.40 27.89 -27.91
CA GLU A 169 -5.51 27.97 -28.87
C GLU A 169 -6.83 28.19 -28.15
N THR A 170 -7.07 27.47 -27.05
CA THR A 170 -8.35 27.52 -26.32
C THR A 170 -8.32 28.45 -25.10
N GLY A 171 -7.14 28.86 -24.63
CA GLY A 171 -6.97 29.57 -23.36
C GLY A 171 -7.22 28.70 -22.12
N THR A 172 -7.45 27.39 -22.29
CA THR A 172 -7.77 26.48 -21.18
C THR A 172 -6.56 26.31 -20.26
N LYS A 173 -6.76 26.55 -18.97
CA LYS A 173 -5.72 26.40 -17.95
C LYS A 173 -5.79 25.02 -17.28
N TRP A 174 -4.64 24.38 -17.16
CA TRP A 174 -4.47 23.03 -16.64
C TRP A 174 -3.49 23.02 -15.47
N LEU A 175 -3.69 22.06 -14.57
CA LEU A 175 -2.71 21.61 -13.58
C LEU A 175 -2.17 20.25 -14.04
N VAL A 176 -0.84 20.13 -14.16
CA VAL A 176 -0.18 18.99 -14.81
C VAL A 176 0.89 18.37 -13.90
N ASN A 177 0.95 17.04 -13.83
CA ASN A 177 2.06 16.28 -13.24
C ASN A 177 2.20 14.90 -13.94
N ASP A 178 3.42 14.57 -14.39
CA ASP A 178 3.67 13.46 -15.33
C ASP A 178 4.08 12.09 -14.70
N ASP A 179 4.28 11.92 -13.39
CA ASP A 179 5.19 10.90 -12.75
C ASP A 179 5.05 9.37 -13.02
N ARG A 180 4.12 8.92 -13.88
CA ARG A 180 3.62 7.54 -14.10
C ARG A 180 2.66 6.92 -13.05
N THR A 181 2.55 7.43 -11.83
CA THR A 181 1.67 6.88 -10.77
C THR A 181 0.34 7.64 -10.62
N ILE A 182 0.36 8.97 -10.80
CA ILE A 182 -0.85 9.82 -10.95
C ILE A 182 -1.62 9.41 -12.22
N ARG A 183 -2.96 9.28 -12.19
CA ARG A 183 -3.76 8.96 -13.40
C ARG A 183 -4.38 10.20 -14.05
N GLY A 184 -4.85 11.15 -13.25
CA GLY A 184 -5.29 12.47 -13.67
C GLY A 184 -4.10 13.37 -14.02
N LYS A 185 -3.34 13.01 -15.06
CA LYS A 185 -2.14 13.72 -15.50
C LYS A 185 -2.38 15.19 -15.82
N TRP A 186 -3.56 15.49 -16.37
CA TRP A 186 -4.02 16.81 -16.76
C TRP A 186 -5.37 17.07 -16.07
N LEU A 187 -5.40 18.07 -15.20
CA LEU A 187 -6.57 18.46 -14.41
C LEU A 187 -6.98 19.89 -14.80
N LEU A 188 -8.25 20.12 -15.07
CA LEU A 188 -8.76 21.46 -15.35
C LEU A 188 -8.56 22.35 -14.11
N TYR A 189 -7.89 23.49 -14.30
CA TYR A 189 -7.50 24.38 -13.20
C TYR A 189 -8.72 24.87 -12.41
N ASP A 190 -9.80 25.23 -13.10
CA ASP A 190 -11.04 25.76 -12.51
C ASP A 190 -11.87 24.71 -11.74
N GLN A 191 -11.59 23.41 -11.95
CA GLN A 191 -12.19 22.29 -11.22
C GLN A 191 -11.41 21.94 -9.94
N VAL A 192 -10.14 22.35 -9.83
CA VAL A 192 -9.33 22.15 -8.63
C VAL A 192 -9.28 23.43 -7.78
N LEU A 193 -9.18 24.59 -8.43
CA LEU A 193 -8.93 25.90 -7.84
C LEU A 193 -9.99 26.95 -8.23
N PRO A 194 -10.22 28.00 -7.42
CA PRO A 194 -9.81 28.12 -6.01
C PRO A 194 -10.33 26.98 -5.13
N LEU A 195 -9.58 26.71 -4.07
CA LEU A 195 -9.90 25.74 -3.04
C LEU A 195 -11.18 26.17 -2.28
N HIS A 196 -11.81 25.26 -1.54
CA HIS A 196 -12.91 25.64 -0.65
C HIS A 196 -12.40 26.56 0.48
N GLU A 197 -13.15 27.62 0.77
CA GLU A 197 -12.85 28.54 1.88
C GLU A 197 -13.08 27.86 3.24
N GLU A 198 -14.14 27.06 3.36
CA GLU A 198 -14.36 26.21 4.52
C GLU A 198 -13.60 24.88 4.37
N PRO A 199 -12.70 24.53 5.31
CA PRO A 199 -11.98 23.26 5.27
C PRO A 199 -12.90 22.09 5.65
N ALA A 200 -12.65 20.93 5.04
CA ALA A 200 -13.22 19.67 5.53
C ALA A 200 -12.50 19.21 6.81
N PHE A 201 -13.01 18.17 7.47
CA PHE A 201 -12.35 17.57 8.63
C PHE A 201 -11.91 16.13 8.36
N PHE A 202 -10.63 15.85 8.57
CA PHE A 202 -10.05 14.51 8.51
C PHE A 202 -8.95 14.38 9.57
N LEU A 203 -8.82 13.21 10.19
CA LEU A 203 -7.91 12.99 11.34
C LEU A 203 -8.11 13.98 12.51
N ASN A 204 -9.31 14.55 12.65
CA ASN A 204 -9.66 15.61 13.60
C ASN A 204 -8.91 16.94 13.41
N VAL A 205 -8.31 17.17 12.23
CA VAL A 205 -7.73 18.47 11.84
C VAL A 205 -8.47 19.05 10.62
N PRO A 206 -8.43 20.38 10.41
CA PRO A 206 -8.91 20.98 9.17
C PRO A 206 -8.06 20.53 7.97
N VAL A 207 -8.72 20.12 6.88
CA VAL A 207 -8.08 19.67 5.65
C VAL A 207 -8.70 20.37 4.45
N THR A 208 -7.86 21.02 3.66
CA THR A 208 -8.30 21.76 2.48
C THR A 208 -8.65 20.82 1.33
N VAL A 209 -9.76 21.11 0.64
CA VAL A 209 -10.31 20.28 -0.44
C VAL A 209 -10.38 21.07 -1.76
N PRO A 210 -10.22 20.40 -2.91
CA PRO A 210 -10.29 21.05 -4.22
C PRO A 210 -11.73 21.45 -4.52
N ARG A 211 -11.91 22.49 -5.35
CA ARG A 211 -13.21 23.05 -5.74
C ARG A 211 -14.24 21.98 -6.09
N ASN A 212 -13.85 21.02 -6.92
CA ASN A 212 -14.64 19.88 -7.31
C ASN A 212 -13.92 18.56 -6.96
N ALA A 213 -14.02 18.15 -5.69
CA ALA A 213 -13.50 16.87 -5.21
C ALA A 213 -14.00 15.66 -6.04
N SER A 214 -15.25 15.71 -6.54
CA SER A 214 -15.80 14.67 -7.42
C SER A 214 -15.12 14.62 -8.79
N TYR A 215 -14.69 15.75 -9.35
CA TYR A 215 -13.92 15.77 -10.59
C TYR A 215 -12.55 15.12 -10.39
N LEU A 216 -11.80 15.55 -9.37
CA LEU A 216 -10.46 15.04 -9.10
C LEU A 216 -10.47 13.53 -8.79
N ALA A 217 -11.42 13.07 -7.96
CA ALA A 217 -11.54 11.65 -7.65
C ALA A 217 -11.98 10.79 -8.86
N ARG A 218 -12.76 11.35 -9.81
CA ARG A 218 -13.08 10.67 -11.08
C ARG A 218 -11.89 10.61 -12.03
N ALA A 219 -11.08 11.68 -12.11
CA ALA A 219 -9.86 11.68 -12.91
C ALA A 219 -8.88 10.61 -12.42
N GLU A 220 -8.80 10.40 -11.10
CA GLU A 220 -7.92 9.38 -10.51
C GLU A 220 -8.45 7.95 -10.55
N TYR A 221 -9.75 7.75 -10.34
CA TYR A 221 -10.31 6.42 -10.05
C TYR A 221 -11.51 6.03 -10.92
N GLY A 222 -11.86 6.84 -11.91
CA GLY A 222 -13.00 6.63 -12.81
C GLY A 222 -14.35 6.95 -12.16
N SER A 223 -15.43 6.70 -12.89
CA SER A 223 -16.81 7.01 -12.48
C SER A 223 -17.23 6.38 -11.15
N ASN A 224 -16.72 5.18 -10.84
CA ASN A 224 -17.11 4.38 -9.68
C ASN A 224 -16.22 4.61 -8.44
N TYR A 225 -15.51 5.74 -8.35
CA TYR A 225 -14.55 6.06 -7.27
C TYR A 225 -15.09 5.97 -5.83
N MET A 226 -16.40 6.18 -5.62
CA MET A 226 -17.04 6.00 -4.30
C MET A 226 -17.36 4.55 -3.96
N THR A 227 -17.45 3.66 -4.95
CA THR A 227 -17.74 2.24 -4.74
C THR A 227 -16.51 1.55 -4.14
N PRO A 228 -16.63 0.85 -2.98
CA PRO A 228 -15.55 0.00 -2.49
C PRO A 228 -15.33 -1.18 -3.44
N ILE A 229 -14.11 -1.34 -3.96
CA ILE A 229 -13.73 -2.44 -4.84
C ILE A 229 -12.58 -3.19 -4.18
N THR A 230 -12.70 -4.51 -4.07
CA THR A 230 -11.87 -5.39 -3.23
C THR A 230 -10.63 -5.94 -3.91
N MET A 231 -10.48 -5.78 -5.23
CA MET A 231 -9.35 -6.28 -5.99
C MET A 231 -8.67 -5.16 -6.77
N ARG A 232 -7.44 -4.82 -6.39
CA ARG A 232 -6.53 -4.06 -7.25
C ARG A 232 -5.14 -4.63 -7.16
N MET A 233 -4.55 -4.89 -8.32
CA MET A 233 -3.22 -5.49 -8.43
C MET A 233 -2.11 -4.57 -7.91
N GLU A 234 -2.35 -3.27 -7.68
CA GLU A 234 -1.37 -2.30 -7.15
C GLU A 234 -0.72 -2.77 -5.83
N CYS A 235 -1.47 -3.42 -4.93
CA CYS A 235 -0.90 -4.00 -3.70
C CYS A 235 0.00 -5.23 -3.98
N ILE A 236 -0.33 -6.00 -5.03
CA ILE A 236 0.46 -7.16 -5.49
C ILE A 236 1.68 -6.68 -6.29
N GLU A 237 1.56 -5.59 -7.04
CA GLU A 237 2.62 -4.95 -7.81
C GLU A 237 3.64 -4.28 -6.88
N ASN A 238 3.19 -3.55 -5.85
CA ASN A 238 4.07 -3.05 -4.79
C ASN A 238 4.76 -4.19 -4.04
N MET A 239 4.09 -5.33 -3.83
CA MET A 239 4.69 -6.53 -3.25
C MET A 239 5.74 -7.18 -4.17
N ILE A 240 5.47 -7.30 -5.48
CA ILE A 240 6.38 -7.87 -6.50
C ILE A 240 7.60 -6.97 -6.72
N ASN A 241 7.38 -5.66 -6.84
CA ASN A 241 8.42 -4.65 -7.02
C ASN A 241 9.17 -4.31 -5.71
N GLY A 242 8.79 -4.94 -4.59
CA GLY A 242 9.54 -4.89 -3.33
C GLY A 242 9.25 -3.68 -2.43
N TYR A 243 8.28 -2.84 -2.78
CA TYR A 243 7.68 -1.77 -1.96
C TYR A 243 6.78 -2.35 -0.86
N THR A 244 7.34 -3.22 -0.04
CA THR A 244 6.70 -3.63 1.22
C THR A 244 7.15 -2.65 2.30
N PHE A 245 6.19 -1.94 2.91
CA PHE A 245 6.14 -1.12 4.14
C PHE A 245 7.41 -0.62 4.88
N TYR A 246 8.50 -1.38 4.88
CA TYR A 246 9.85 -1.01 5.32
C TYR A 246 10.83 -1.70 4.35
N LYS A 247 11.84 -1.00 3.82
CA LYS A 247 12.88 -1.60 2.94
C LYS A 247 13.62 -2.74 3.66
N THR A 248 13.06 -3.94 3.59
CA THR A 248 13.61 -5.12 4.23
C THR A 248 14.86 -5.57 3.47
N SER A 249 15.96 -5.69 4.19
CA SER A 249 17.25 -6.11 3.62
C SER A 249 17.14 -7.45 2.90
N PHE A 250 17.98 -7.66 1.88
CA PHE A 250 17.96 -8.88 1.08
C PHE A 250 18.05 -10.15 1.93
N LEU A 251 18.91 -10.17 2.96
CA LEU A 251 18.98 -11.27 3.94
C LEU A 251 17.66 -11.51 4.67
N THR A 252 16.90 -10.46 5.01
CA THR A 252 15.62 -10.58 5.70
C THR A 252 14.56 -11.20 4.77
N LYS A 253 14.51 -10.73 3.51
CA LYS A 253 13.63 -11.32 2.47
C LYS A 253 13.99 -12.79 2.21
N LEU A 254 15.28 -13.09 2.05
CA LEU A 254 15.78 -14.46 1.88
C LEU A 254 15.38 -15.35 3.07
N ARG A 255 15.60 -14.91 4.31
CA ARG A 255 15.22 -15.69 5.51
C ARG A 255 13.73 -16.00 5.55
N TYR A 256 12.85 -15.04 5.24
CA TYR A 256 11.40 -15.31 5.18
C TYR A 256 11.04 -16.32 4.10
N VAL A 257 11.62 -16.21 2.90
CA VAL A 257 11.39 -17.17 1.81
C VAL A 257 11.89 -18.57 2.20
N THR A 258 13.10 -18.70 2.75
CA THR A 258 13.66 -19.99 3.18
C THR A 258 12.84 -20.61 4.31
N THR A 259 12.41 -19.82 5.32
CA THR A 259 11.54 -20.30 6.40
C THR A 259 10.16 -20.73 5.86
N PHE A 260 9.58 -20.01 4.92
CA PHE A 260 8.31 -20.38 4.29
C PHE A 260 8.43 -21.67 3.48
N VAL A 261 9.44 -21.80 2.61
CA VAL A 261 9.69 -23.02 1.83
C VAL A 261 9.93 -24.22 2.74
N ALA A 262 10.72 -24.06 3.80
CA ALA A 262 10.93 -25.12 4.80
C ALA A 262 9.62 -25.52 5.50
N LEU A 263 8.81 -24.54 5.94
CA LEU A 263 7.51 -24.80 6.58
C LEU A 263 6.54 -25.53 5.65
N VAL A 264 6.40 -25.10 4.40
CA VAL A 264 5.54 -25.73 3.39
C VAL A 264 6.04 -27.13 3.05
N ALA A 265 7.35 -27.34 2.92
CA ALA A 265 7.92 -28.66 2.70
C ALA A 265 7.65 -29.60 3.88
N THR A 266 7.85 -29.13 5.12
CA THR A 266 7.55 -29.92 6.33
C THR A 266 6.06 -30.25 6.44
N VAL A 267 5.16 -29.28 6.23
CA VAL A 267 3.71 -29.53 6.26
C VAL A 267 3.27 -30.47 5.15
N THR A 268 3.81 -30.34 3.94
CA THR A 268 3.54 -31.24 2.81
C THR A 268 4.00 -32.67 3.10
N LEU A 269 5.22 -32.85 3.63
CA LEU A 269 5.76 -34.16 4.01
C LEU A 269 4.97 -34.80 5.17
N LEU A 270 4.58 -34.02 6.19
CA LEU A 270 3.74 -34.51 7.28
C LEU A 270 2.34 -34.91 6.77
N SER A 271 1.74 -34.09 5.90
CA SER A 271 0.42 -34.36 5.31
C SER A 271 0.43 -35.57 4.39
N ALA A 272 1.55 -35.85 3.70
CA ALA A 272 1.69 -37.02 2.84
C ALA A 272 1.55 -38.34 3.61
N ASN A 273 1.93 -38.39 4.89
CA ASN A 273 1.72 -39.58 5.73
C ASN A 273 0.24 -39.90 5.98
N TYR A 274 -0.66 -38.92 5.79
CA TYR A 274 -2.11 -39.05 6.06
C TYR A 274 -2.98 -38.90 4.81
N ILE A 275 -2.42 -38.47 3.67
CA ILE A 275 -3.14 -38.22 2.42
C ILE A 275 -2.57 -39.12 1.31
N PRO A 276 -3.18 -40.29 1.03
CA PRO A 276 -2.64 -41.30 0.11
C PRO A 276 -2.38 -40.83 -1.35
N PRO A 277 -3.14 -39.88 -1.93
CA PRO A 277 -2.77 -39.28 -3.22
C PRO A 277 -1.46 -38.49 -3.18
N LEU A 278 -1.23 -37.74 -2.09
CA LEU A 278 -0.05 -36.91 -1.90
C LEU A 278 1.20 -37.77 -1.62
N SER A 279 1.05 -38.83 -0.83
CA SER A 279 2.07 -39.87 -0.65
C SER A 279 2.53 -40.45 -1.99
N ARG A 280 1.58 -40.87 -2.84
CA ARG A 280 1.87 -41.43 -4.16
C ARG A 280 2.58 -40.44 -5.07
N ALA A 281 2.15 -39.17 -5.09
CA ALA A 281 2.82 -38.13 -5.89
C ALA A 281 4.29 -37.90 -5.49
N LEU A 282 4.61 -37.97 -4.19
CA LEU A 282 5.97 -37.76 -3.69
C LEU A 282 6.88 -38.99 -3.87
N GLN A 283 6.33 -40.20 -4.00
CA GLN A 283 7.10 -41.44 -4.16
C GLN A 283 7.66 -41.67 -5.58
N ILE A 284 7.21 -40.91 -6.59
CA ILE A 284 7.49 -41.17 -8.02
C ILE A 284 9.00 -41.20 -8.37
N LYS A 285 9.88 -40.58 -7.57
CA LYS A 285 11.34 -40.55 -7.86
C LYS A 285 12.15 -41.78 -7.42
N ASN A 286 11.59 -42.72 -6.64
CA ASN A 286 12.33 -43.92 -6.23
C ASN A 286 12.12 -45.13 -7.15
N ALA A 287 11.20 -45.07 -8.12
CA ALA A 287 10.93 -46.14 -9.08
C ALA A 287 11.92 -46.18 -10.27
N GLY A 288 13.18 -45.80 -10.04
CA GLY A 288 14.24 -45.86 -11.04
C GLY A 288 14.89 -47.24 -11.14
N LYS A 289 14.17 -48.25 -11.66
CA LYS A 289 14.71 -49.50 -12.29
C LYS A 289 13.61 -50.51 -12.66
N SER A 290 13.18 -50.47 -13.94
CA SER A 290 12.79 -51.62 -14.79
C SER A 290 11.88 -51.16 -15.93
N GLY A 291 12.46 -50.54 -16.96
CA GLY A 291 11.73 -50.26 -18.20
C GLY A 291 11.47 -51.55 -18.96
N GLY A 292 10.25 -52.09 -18.86
CA GLY A 292 9.75 -53.19 -19.69
C GLY A 292 8.71 -52.70 -20.71
N PRO A 293 8.59 -53.29 -21.92
CA PRO A 293 7.64 -52.85 -22.94
C PRO A 293 6.16 -52.86 -22.51
N SER A 294 5.80 -53.59 -21.46
CA SER A 294 4.45 -53.65 -20.89
C SER A 294 3.98 -52.34 -20.25
N ALA A 295 4.89 -51.51 -19.70
CA ALA A 295 4.53 -50.29 -18.98
C ALA A 295 3.89 -49.22 -19.88
N TRP A 296 4.25 -49.20 -21.18
CA TRP A 296 3.65 -48.29 -22.16
C TRP A 296 2.25 -48.73 -22.60
N LEU A 297 1.95 -50.04 -22.55
CA LEU A 297 0.63 -50.58 -22.92
C LEU A 297 -0.43 -50.30 -21.84
N GLU A 298 -0.09 -50.37 -20.55
CA GLU A 298 -1.03 -49.99 -19.47
C GLU A 298 -1.38 -48.50 -19.50
N ALA A 299 -0.42 -47.63 -19.84
CA ALA A 299 -0.65 -46.19 -19.97
C ALA A 299 -1.58 -45.83 -21.13
N ALA A 300 -1.53 -46.58 -22.24
CA ALA A 300 -2.39 -46.38 -23.40
C ALA A 300 -3.81 -46.96 -23.23
N GLN A 301 -4.01 -47.96 -22.36
CA GLN A 301 -5.33 -48.54 -22.10
C GLN A 301 -6.16 -47.80 -21.04
N ARG A 302 -5.55 -46.93 -20.23
CA ARG A 302 -6.30 -46.00 -19.37
C ARG A 302 -6.79 -44.80 -20.19
N GLY A 303 -7.93 -45.00 -20.86
CA GLY A 303 -8.68 -43.92 -21.49
C GLY A 303 -9.05 -42.81 -20.50
N SER A 304 -9.40 -41.63 -21.03
CA SER A 304 -9.65 -40.39 -20.27
C SER A 304 -10.37 -40.61 -18.94
N ASP A 305 -9.66 -40.35 -17.84
CA ASP A 305 -10.09 -40.73 -16.50
C ASP A 305 -11.40 -40.04 -16.10
N LYS A 306 -12.39 -40.84 -15.70
CA LYS A 306 -13.81 -40.44 -15.59
C LYS A 306 -14.15 -39.65 -14.30
N TYR A 307 -13.14 -39.02 -13.70
CA TYR A 307 -13.16 -38.44 -12.35
C TYR A 307 -12.89 -36.93 -12.29
N PHE A 308 -12.91 -36.24 -13.44
CA PHE A 308 -13.01 -34.78 -13.51
C PHE A 308 -14.26 -34.37 -14.26
N VAL A 309 -15.36 -34.23 -13.51
CA VAL A 309 -16.53 -33.39 -13.77
C VAL A 309 -16.80 -32.62 -12.49
#